data_AF-A0A2W0EJD0-F1
#
_entry.id   AF-A0A2W0EJD0-F1
#
_cell.length_a   1.000
_cell.length_b   1.000
_cell.length_c   1.000
_cell.angle_alpha   90.00
_cell.angle_beta   90.00
_cell.angle_gamma   90.00
#
_symmetry.space_group_name_H-M   'P 1'
#
loop_
_entity.id
_entity.type
_entity.pdbx_description
1 polymer ?
#
loop_
_entity_poly.entity_id
_entity_poly.type
_entity_poly.pdbx_seq_one_letter_code
_entity_poly.pdbx_strand_id
1 'polypeptide(L)'
;MAIRIGDEAPDFTAETTEGTLNFHQWVGDGWAILFSHPKDFTPVCTTELGYLAKLKPEFDKRNTKVLGLSVDPVSDHNRWVGDIAETQGCAVNYPLIGDENLVVAKL
;
A
#
# COMPACT_ATOMS: atom_id res chain seq x y z
N MET A 1 -1.33 19.89 -1.16
CA MET A 1 -0.34 20.84 -1.75
C MET A 1 0.89 19.97 -1.96
N ALA A 2 1.45 19.85 -3.17
CA ALA A 2 2.40 18.77 -3.44
C ALA A 2 3.58 18.75 -2.44
N ILE A 3 3.77 17.60 -1.79
CA ILE A 3 4.88 17.31 -0.86
C ILE A 3 6.22 17.46 -1.59
N ARG A 4 7.23 17.98 -0.88
CA ARG A 4 8.60 18.10 -1.37
C ARG A 4 9.53 17.19 -0.58
N ILE A 5 10.72 16.95 -1.17
CA ILE A 5 11.79 16.23 -0.46
C ILE A 5 12.20 17.04 0.77
N GLY A 6 12.20 16.38 1.93
CA GLY A 6 12.54 16.99 3.22
C GLY A 6 11.33 17.51 4.01
N ASP A 7 10.14 17.55 3.42
CA ASP A 7 8.91 17.82 4.16
C ASP A 7 8.56 16.62 5.06
N GLU A 8 7.90 16.90 6.17
CA GLU A 8 7.25 15.86 6.96
C GLU A 8 6.08 15.27 6.15
N ALA A 9 6.06 13.95 6.01
CA ALA A 9 4.96 13.28 5.34
C ALA A 9 3.64 13.54 6.11
N PRO A 10 2.52 13.86 5.45
CA PRO A 10 1.25 14.08 6.12
C PRO A 10 0.89 12.91 7.03
N ASP A 11 0.48 13.21 8.25
CA ASP A 11 -0.14 12.20 9.10
C ASP A 11 -1.61 12.03 8.71
N PHE A 12 -2.03 10.78 8.57
CA PHE A 12 -3.39 10.44 8.19
C PHE A 12 -3.84 9.16 8.87
N THR A 13 -5.16 8.97 8.95
CA THR A 13 -5.77 7.72 9.35
C THR A 13 -6.54 7.16 8.17
N ALA A 14 -6.31 5.89 7.82
CA ALA A 14 -6.92 5.25 6.66
C ALA A 14 -7.35 3.81 6.95
N GLU A 15 -8.39 3.37 6.26
CA GLU A 15 -8.82 1.96 6.27
C GLU A 15 -7.95 1.14 5.32
N THR A 16 -7.48 -0.01 5.80
CA THR A 16 -6.64 -0.92 5.03
C THR A 16 -7.14 -2.35 5.09
N THR A 17 -6.57 -3.22 4.25
CA THR A 17 -6.79 -4.68 4.31
C THR A 17 -6.40 -5.33 5.64
N GLU A 18 -5.58 -4.66 6.47
CA GLU A 18 -5.17 -5.13 7.80
C GLU A 18 -5.85 -4.34 8.94
N GLY A 19 -6.89 -3.55 8.63
CA GLY A 19 -7.62 -2.70 9.57
C GLY A 19 -7.24 -1.22 9.50
N THR A 20 -7.78 -0.42 10.42
CA THR A 20 -7.51 1.02 10.51
C THR A 20 -6.05 1.29 10.87
N LEU A 21 -5.40 2.17 10.12
CA LEU A 21 -3.99 2.52 10.24
C LEU A 21 -3.84 4.02 10.49
N ASN A 22 -3.15 4.40 11.58
CA ASN A 22 -2.62 5.77 11.76
C ASN A 22 -1.19 5.81 11.22
N PHE A 23 -0.91 6.68 10.25
CA PHE A 23 0.29 6.59 9.41
C PHE A 23 1.57 6.77 10.21
N HIS A 24 1.74 7.87 10.95
CA HIS A 24 2.97 8.10 11.72
C HIS A 24 3.18 7.03 12.80
N GLN A 25 2.13 6.66 13.53
CA GLN A 25 2.20 5.61 14.54
C GLN A 25 2.57 4.26 13.91
N TRP A 26 2.02 3.96 12.73
CA TRP A 26 2.32 2.72 12.01
C TRP A 26 3.73 2.69 11.47
N VAL A 27 4.28 3.81 10.98
CA VAL A 27 5.69 3.89 10.56
C VAL A 27 6.60 3.65 11.76
N GLY A 28 6.37 4.36 12.88
CA GLY A 28 7.23 4.32 14.07
C GLY A 28 8.61 4.89 13.77
N ASP A 29 9.65 4.35 14.41
CA ASP A 29 11.05 4.80 14.23
C ASP A 29 11.73 4.22 12.96
N GLY A 30 10.95 3.62 12.06
CA GLY A 30 11.43 2.94 10.85
C GLY A 30 11.23 3.75 9.57
N TRP A 31 11.56 3.15 8.44
CA TRP A 31 11.26 3.68 7.12
C TRP A 31 9.91 3.14 6.62
N ALA A 32 9.28 3.89 5.73
CA ALA A 32 8.10 3.43 5.00
C ALA A 32 8.20 3.75 3.52
N ILE A 33 7.70 2.83 2.70
CA ILE A 33 7.42 3.04 1.29
C ILE A 33 5.90 3.03 1.15
N LEU A 34 5.35 4.19 0.82
CA LEU A 34 3.99 4.35 0.35
C LEU A 34 4.02 4.43 -1.17
N PHE A 35 3.31 3.54 -1.85
CA PHE A 35 3.18 3.55 -3.30
C PHE A 35 1.70 3.43 -3.69
N SER A 36 1.34 4.05 -4.80
CA SER A 36 -0.02 4.01 -5.33
C SER A 36 -0.09 3.21 -6.62
N HIS A 37 -1.20 2.51 -6.84
CA HIS A 37 -1.57 1.97 -8.15
C HIS A 37 -2.93 2.56 -8.57
N PRO A 38 -3.18 2.73 -9.89
CA PRO A 38 -4.35 3.44 -10.37
C PRO A 38 -5.68 2.75 -10.10
N LYS A 39 -5.71 1.40 -10.20
CA LYS A 39 -6.94 0.62 -10.02
C LYS A 39 -6.67 -0.87 -9.83
N ASP A 40 -7.46 -1.51 -8.97
CA ASP A 40 -7.54 -2.96 -8.83
C ASP A 40 -7.99 -3.64 -10.13
N PHE A 41 -7.72 -4.95 -10.25
CA PHE A 41 -8.09 -5.78 -11.40
C PHE A 41 -7.50 -5.29 -12.74
N THR A 42 -6.34 -4.61 -12.71
CA THR A 42 -5.61 -4.18 -13.90
C THR A 42 -4.28 -4.92 -14.05
N PRO A 43 -3.89 -5.33 -15.27
CA PRO A 43 -2.84 -6.33 -15.46
C PRO A 43 -1.45 -5.88 -15.01
N VAL A 44 -1.10 -4.60 -15.17
CA VAL A 44 0.20 -4.06 -14.75
C VAL A 44 0.27 -3.96 -13.22
N CYS A 45 -0.79 -3.46 -12.58
CA CYS A 45 -0.83 -3.35 -11.12
C CYS A 45 -0.73 -4.75 -10.48
N THR A 46 -1.35 -5.77 -11.09
CA THR A 46 -1.24 -7.15 -10.63
C THR A 46 0.22 -7.62 -10.59
N THR A 47 1.01 -7.32 -11.64
CA THR A 47 2.42 -7.72 -11.67
C THR A 47 3.27 -6.91 -10.70
N GLU A 48 3.03 -5.61 -10.57
CA GLU A 48 3.77 -4.72 -9.67
C GLU A 48 3.57 -5.10 -8.20
N LEU A 49 2.32 -5.30 -7.76
CA LEU A 49 2.02 -5.65 -6.37
C LEU A 49 2.56 -7.03 -6.00
N GLY A 50 2.43 -8.02 -6.89
CA GLY A 50 2.97 -9.36 -6.66
C GLY A 50 4.49 -9.39 -6.64
N TYR A 51 5.16 -8.56 -7.46
CA TYR A 51 6.62 -8.42 -7.42
C TYR A 51 7.08 -7.74 -6.13
N LEU A 52 6.39 -6.69 -5.70
CA LEU A 52 6.69 -6.02 -4.44
C LEU A 52 6.50 -6.95 -3.23
N ALA A 53 5.48 -7.83 -3.27
CA ALA A 53 5.26 -8.84 -2.23
C ALA A 53 6.43 -9.83 -2.10
N LYS A 54 7.05 -10.20 -3.24
CA LYS A 54 8.28 -11.00 -3.26
C LYS A 54 9.49 -10.25 -2.71
N LEU A 55 9.55 -8.92 -2.90
CA LEU A 55 10.62 -8.07 -2.41
C LEU A 55 10.45 -7.62 -0.95
N LYS A 56 9.26 -7.74 -0.36
CA LYS A 56 8.99 -7.33 1.03
C LYS A 56 10.06 -7.82 2.04
N PRO A 57 10.54 -9.07 1.99
CA PRO A 57 11.62 -9.51 2.89
C PRO A 57 12.91 -8.71 2.78
N GLU A 58 13.22 -8.12 1.62
CA GLU A 58 14.37 -7.24 1.44
C GLU A 58 14.14 -5.87 2.08
N PHE A 59 12.91 -5.34 2.04
CA PHE A 59 12.56 -4.11 2.77
C PHE A 59 12.56 -4.33 4.29
N ASP A 60 12.05 -5.48 4.75
CA ASP A 60 12.08 -5.85 6.17
C ASP A 60 13.51 -5.88 6.72
N LYS A 61 14.48 -6.44 5.97
CA LYS A 61 15.92 -6.43 6.33
C LYS A 61 16.50 -5.02 6.50
N ARG A 62 15.86 -4.01 5.91
CA ARG A 62 16.28 -2.60 5.93
C ARG A 62 15.43 -1.75 6.89
N ASN A 63 14.67 -2.39 7.78
CA ASN A 63 13.72 -1.74 8.69
C ASN A 63 12.75 -0.81 7.94
N THR A 64 12.24 -1.27 6.79
CA THR A 64 11.35 -0.52 5.91
C THR A 64 10.03 -1.25 5.74
N LYS A 65 8.93 -0.57 6.07
CA LYS A 65 7.56 -1.06 5.90
C LYS A 65 7.02 -0.69 4.52
N VAL A 66 6.12 -1.50 3.98
CA VAL A 66 5.49 -1.30 2.67
C VAL A 66 3.99 -1.06 2.87
N LEU A 67 3.45 -0.07 2.16
CA LEU A 67 2.04 0.31 2.19
C LEU A 67 1.58 0.64 0.77
N GLY A 68 0.58 -0.08 0.28
CA GLY A 68 -0.04 0.20 -1.02
C GLY A 68 -1.26 1.11 -0.88
N LEU A 69 -1.64 1.78 -1.97
CA LEU A 69 -2.81 2.66 -2.03
C LEU A 69 -3.46 2.60 -3.41
N SER A 70 -4.79 2.48 -3.43
CA SER A 70 -5.60 2.95 -4.56
C SER A 70 -6.87 3.61 -4.05
N VAL A 71 -7.68 4.09 -4.99
CA VAL A 71 -8.98 4.71 -4.73
C VAL A 71 -10.11 3.67 -4.66
N ASP A 72 -9.79 2.38 -4.79
CA ASP A 72 -10.76 1.29 -4.68
C ASP A 72 -11.03 0.98 -3.19
N PRO A 73 -12.23 0.48 -2.84
CA PRO A 73 -12.56 0.10 -1.47
C PRO A 73 -11.73 -1.09 -0.98
N VAL A 74 -11.55 -1.20 0.35
CA VAL A 74 -10.87 -2.35 0.98
C VAL A 74 -11.52 -3.70 0.60
N SER A 75 -12.82 -3.72 0.33
CA SER A 75 -13.50 -4.92 -0.14
C SER A 75 -13.02 -5.41 -1.50
N ASP A 76 -12.62 -4.50 -2.38
CA ASP A 76 -12.11 -4.84 -3.72
C ASP A 76 -10.66 -5.35 -3.61
N HIS A 77 -9.83 -4.71 -2.78
CA HIS A 77 -8.50 -5.21 -2.42
C HIS A 77 -8.54 -6.67 -1.98
N ASN A 78 -9.43 -6.97 -1.02
CA ASN A 78 -9.58 -8.32 -0.47
C ASN A 78 -10.00 -9.37 -1.51
N ARG A 79 -10.74 -8.97 -2.56
CA ARG A 79 -11.11 -9.86 -3.67
C ARG A 79 -9.96 -10.02 -4.65
N TRP A 80 -9.22 -8.96 -4.91
CA TRP A 80 -8.18 -8.91 -5.93
C TRP A 80 -6.87 -9.58 -5.51
N VAL A 81 -6.51 -9.59 -4.21
CA VAL A 81 -5.28 -10.24 -3.74
C VAL A 81 -5.18 -11.73 -4.07
N GLY A 82 -6.33 -12.41 -4.27
CA GLY A 82 -6.39 -13.78 -4.75
C GLY A 82 -5.84 -13.93 -6.17
N ASP A 83 -6.26 -13.06 -7.09
CA ASP A 83 -5.79 -13.03 -8.48
C ASP A 83 -4.29 -12.75 -8.55
N ILE A 84 -3.79 -11.85 -7.70
CA ILE A 84 -2.36 -11.55 -7.59
C ILE A 84 -1.60 -12.79 -7.13
N ALA A 85 -2.06 -13.45 -6.07
CA ALA A 85 -1.41 -14.65 -5.55
C ALA A 85 -1.36 -15.77 -6.59
N GLU A 86 -2.48 -16.02 -7.28
CA GLU A 86 -2.60 -17.04 -8.32
C GLU A 86 -1.66 -16.75 -9.51
N THR A 87 -1.67 -15.53 -10.02
CA THR A 87 -0.96 -15.21 -11.27
C THR A 87 0.51 -14.86 -11.06
N GLN A 88 0.87 -14.30 -9.91
CA GLN A 88 2.23 -13.86 -9.62
C GLN A 88 3.01 -14.85 -8.73
N GLY A 89 2.34 -15.86 -8.15
CA GLY A 89 2.98 -16.86 -7.30
C GLY A 89 3.46 -16.31 -5.95
N CYS A 90 2.93 -15.17 -5.51
CA CYS A 90 3.19 -14.59 -4.20
C CYS A 90 1.97 -13.78 -3.76
N ALA A 91 1.41 -14.11 -2.60
CA ALA A 91 0.31 -13.36 -2.02
C ALA A 91 0.80 -12.00 -1.51
N VAL A 92 -0.01 -10.96 -1.70
CA VAL A 92 0.23 -9.64 -1.11
C VAL A 92 0.31 -9.80 0.41
N ASN A 93 1.39 -9.30 1.00
CA ASN A 93 1.79 -9.52 2.39
C ASN A 93 2.09 -8.19 3.11
N TYR A 94 1.46 -7.11 2.64
CA TYR A 94 1.51 -5.77 3.19
C TYR A 94 0.13 -5.11 3.05
N PRO A 95 -0.19 -4.11 3.89
CA PRO A 95 -1.48 -3.43 3.86
C PRO A 95 -1.70 -2.65 2.56
N LEU A 96 -2.96 -2.66 2.08
CA LEU A 96 -3.45 -1.81 0.99
C LEU A 96 -4.50 -0.85 1.55
N ILE A 97 -4.27 0.46 1.39
CA ILE A 97 -5.24 1.51 1.73
C ILE A 97 -6.38 1.51 0.70
N GLY A 98 -7.62 1.54 1.18
CA GLY A 98 -8.78 1.90 0.37
C GLY A 98 -9.12 3.38 0.51
N ASP A 99 -8.76 4.19 -0.48
CA ASP A 99 -8.94 5.66 -0.45
C ASP A 99 -10.13 6.13 -1.31
N GLU A 100 -11.31 5.56 -1.07
CA GLU A 100 -12.53 5.81 -1.86
C GLU A 100 -12.90 7.31 -1.97
N ASN A 101 -12.59 8.07 -0.92
CA ASN A 101 -12.92 9.49 -0.82
C ASN A 101 -11.78 10.42 -1.27
N LEU A 102 -10.68 9.86 -1.78
CA LEU A 102 -9.48 10.60 -2.22
C LEU A 102 -8.86 11.43 -1.09
N VAL A 103 -9.01 10.99 0.16
CA VAL A 103 -8.54 11.71 1.34
C VAL A 103 -7.03 11.70 1.36
N VAL A 104 -6.41 10.53 1.16
CA VAL A 104 -4.95 10.38 1.18
C VAL A 104 -4.35 10.84 -0.14
N ALA A 105 -4.96 10.51 -1.28
CA ALA A 105 -4.48 10.86 -2.62
C ALA A 105 -4.44 12.38 -2.89
N LYS A 106 -5.13 13.21 -2.09
CA LYS A 106 -5.17 14.68 -2.25
C LYS A 106 -4.28 15.46 -1.26
N LEU A 107 -3.57 14.79 -0.35
CA LEU A 107 -2.69 15.46 0.61
C LEU A 107 -1.50 16.15 -0.09
#